data_AF-A0A432M645-F1
#
_entry.id   AF-A0A432M645-F1
#
_cell.length_a   1.000
_cell.length_b   1.000
_cell.length_c   1.000
_cell.angle_alpha   90.00
_cell.angle_beta   90.00
_cell.angle_gamma   90.00
#
_symmetry.space_group_name_H-M   'P 1'
#
loop_
_entity.id
_entity.type
_entity.pdbx_description
1 polymer ?
#
loop_
_entity_poly.entity_id
_entity_poly.type
_entity_poly.pdbx_seq_one_letter_code
_entity_poly.pdbx_strand_id
1 'polypeptide(L)'
;MNQGALVETLIQLSNLRQYGMAESLLRACTRAQLQALLEVAERAFSQRLTYSLEKQLKRIGDATDKVKGVMLAELMKILNAWCMEGHRSAIRCALMELSSEEIAALARMSDLDKEVYSLLHEYGLPYELSPCTCR
;
A
#
# COMPACT_ATOMS: atom_id res chain seq x y z
N MET A 1 4.58 -5.48 3.72
CA MET A 1 4.75 -4.07 3.37
C MET A 1 5.67 -3.45 4.39
N ASN A 2 6.78 -2.87 3.92
CA ASN A 2 7.69 -2.13 4.76
C ASN A 2 7.05 -0.80 5.23
N GLN A 3 7.74 -0.11 6.14
CA GLN A 3 7.19 1.10 6.76
C GLN A 3 7.16 2.29 5.80
N GLY A 4 8.14 2.43 4.90
CA GLY A 4 8.20 3.52 3.92
C GLY A 4 7.01 3.50 2.98
N ALA A 5 6.73 2.34 2.37
CA ALA A 5 5.61 2.19 1.46
C ALA A 5 4.26 2.39 2.15
N LEU A 6 4.14 1.99 3.42
CA LEU A 6 2.94 2.26 4.21
C LEU A 6 2.72 3.76 4.43
N VAL A 7 3.76 4.48 4.83
CA VAL A 7 3.69 5.93 5.05
C VAL A 7 3.34 6.65 3.75
N GLU A 8 4.07 6.37 2.68
CA GLU A 8 3.88 7.03 1.39
C GLU A 8 2.49 6.76 0.81
N THR A 9 2.02 5.50 0.88
CA THR A 9 0.66 5.16 0.44
C THR A 9 -0.40 5.96 1.21
N LEU A 10 -0.25 6.09 2.53
CA LEU A 10 -1.19 6.87 3.36
C LEU A 10 -1.13 8.37 3.05
N ILE A 11 0.05 8.93 2.77
CA ILE A 11 0.23 10.31 2.32
C ILE A 11 -0.55 10.53 1.01
N GLN A 12 -0.33 9.67 0.01
CA GLN A 12 -0.99 9.78 -1.29
C GLN A 12 -2.52 9.64 -1.16
N LEU A 13 -3.01 8.68 -0.35
CA LEU A 13 -4.43 8.55 -0.06
C LEU A 13 -5.02 9.80 0.60
N SER A 14 -4.29 10.44 1.51
CA SER A 14 -4.72 11.71 2.13
C SER A 14 -4.75 12.85 1.11
N ASN A 15 -3.73 12.96 0.24
CA ASN A 15 -3.64 13.98 -0.81
C ASN A 15 -4.80 13.87 -1.81
N LEU A 16 -5.16 12.63 -2.16
CA LEU A 16 -6.29 12.31 -3.04
C LEU A 16 -7.65 12.28 -2.31
N ARG A 17 -7.68 12.57 -1.00
CA ARG A 17 -8.88 12.58 -0.14
C ARG A 17 -9.61 11.23 -0.07
N GLN A 18 -8.91 10.13 -0.32
CA GLN A 18 -9.44 8.76 -0.33
C GLN A 18 -9.41 8.13 1.08
N TYR A 19 -10.05 8.79 2.04
CA TYR A 19 -10.00 8.40 3.45
C TYR A 19 -10.60 7.01 3.73
N GLY A 20 -11.57 6.55 2.93
CA GLY A 20 -12.13 5.20 3.08
C GLY A 20 -11.09 4.10 2.81
N MET A 21 -10.23 4.31 1.82
CA MET A 21 -9.13 3.40 1.47
C MET A 21 -8.00 3.50 2.51
N ALA A 22 -7.71 4.70 3.00
CA ALA A 22 -6.75 4.89 4.09
C ALA A 22 -7.21 4.14 5.36
N GLU A 23 -8.49 4.23 5.72
CA GLU A 23 -9.04 3.46 6.83
C GLU A 23 -8.97 1.95 6.60
N SER A 24 -9.17 1.48 5.35
CA SER A 24 -9.04 0.06 5.01
C SER A 24 -7.60 -0.43 5.18
N LEU A 25 -6.64 0.35 4.69
CA LEU A 25 -5.22 0.04 4.83
C LEU A 25 -4.79 0.02 6.30
N LEU A 26 -5.21 1.02 7.09
CA LEU A 26 -4.95 1.05 8.54
C LEU A 26 -5.60 -0.14 9.27
N ARG A 27 -6.76 -0.62 8.80
CA ARG A 27 -7.38 -1.86 9.30
C ARG A 27 -6.60 -3.11 8.91
N ALA A 28 -5.72 -3.09 7.93
CA ALA A 28 -4.83 -4.22 7.61
C ALA A 28 -3.52 -4.19 8.41
N CYS A 29 -3.16 -3.06 9.04
CA CYS A 29 -1.94 -2.92 9.83
C CYS A 29 -1.96 -3.74 11.13
N THR A 30 -0.78 -4.24 11.50
CA THR A 30 -0.50 -4.76 12.84
C THR A 30 -0.39 -3.62 13.85
N ARG A 31 -0.48 -3.94 15.15
CA ARG A 31 -0.28 -2.94 16.21
C ARG A 31 1.08 -2.26 16.12
N ALA A 32 2.15 -3.02 15.83
CA ALA A 32 3.50 -2.48 15.70
C ALA A 32 3.61 -1.46 14.54
N GLN A 33 3.00 -1.76 13.39
CA GLN A 33 2.96 -0.82 12.26
C GLN A 33 2.17 0.44 12.59
N LEU A 34 1.00 0.31 13.25
CA LEU A 34 0.21 1.46 13.68
C LEU A 34 0.99 2.33 14.69
N GLN A 35 1.76 1.72 15.59
CA GLN A 35 2.60 2.46 16.53
C GLN A 35 3.72 3.22 15.82
N ALA A 36 4.42 2.57 14.88
CA ALA A 36 5.47 3.20 14.07
C ALA A 36 4.91 4.31 13.16
N LEU A 37 3.65 4.20 12.71
CA LEU A 37 2.97 5.27 11.99
C LEU A 37 2.69 6.48 12.89
N LEU A 38 2.38 6.24 14.16
CA LEU A 38 2.09 7.30 15.13
C LEU A 38 3.34 8.17 15.36
N GLU A 39 4.52 7.55 15.42
CA GLU A 39 5.81 8.22 15.60
C GLU A 39 6.14 9.23 14.49
N VAL A 40 5.57 9.05 13.30
CA VAL A 40 5.78 9.97 12.16
C VAL A 40 4.55 10.81 11.82
N ALA A 41 3.42 10.59 12.49
CA ALA A 41 2.14 11.18 12.11
C ALA A 41 2.14 12.71 12.20
N GLU A 42 2.79 13.28 13.22
CA GLU A 42 2.83 14.74 13.43
C GLU A 42 3.47 15.49 12.25
N ARG A 43 4.45 14.88 11.57
CA ARG A 43 5.17 15.49 10.45
C ARG A 43 4.65 15.07 9.07
N ALA A 44 4.04 13.89 8.96
CA ALA A 44 3.72 13.27 7.67
C ALA A 44 2.23 13.28 7.34
N PHE A 45 1.34 13.31 8.34
CA PHE A 45 -0.09 13.06 8.13
C PHE A 45 -0.95 14.29 8.38
N SER A 46 -2.03 14.38 7.60
CA SER A 46 -3.10 15.34 7.87
C SER A 46 -3.79 14.99 9.19
N GLN A 47 -4.35 15.99 9.87
CA GLN A 47 -5.08 15.79 11.13
C GLN A 47 -6.17 14.72 11.03
N ARG A 48 -6.85 14.62 9.87
CA ARG A 48 -7.88 13.61 9.62
C ARG A 48 -7.31 12.19 9.53
N LEU A 49 -6.15 12.05 8.88
CA LEU A 49 -5.46 10.77 8.78
C LEU A 49 -4.91 10.36 10.16
N THR A 50 -4.31 11.30 10.90
CA THR A 50 -3.85 11.09 12.28
C THR A 50 -5.00 10.62 13.19
N TYR A 51 -6.16 11.27 13.11
CA TYR A 51 -7.34 10.84 13.86
C TYR A 51 -7.79 9.41 13.50
N SER A 52 -7.74 9.06 12.21
CA SER A 52 -8.10 7.72 11.73
C SER A 52 -7.13 6.66 12.25
N LEU A 53 -5.84 6.98 12.27
CA LEU A 53 -4.77 6.14 12.82
C LEU A 53 -4.95 5.90 14.33
N GLU A 54 -5.13 6.96 15.12
CA GLU A 54 -5.38 6.86 16.56
C GLU A 54 -6.64 6.02 16.87
N LYS A 55 -7.69 6.21 16.07
CA LYS A 55 -8.93 5.45 16.17
C LYS A 55 -8.71 3.96 15.91
N GLN A 56 -7.89 3.59 14.91
CA GLN A 56 -7.58 2.19 14.66
C GLN A 56 -6.68 1.60 15.76
N LEU A 57 -5.69 2.35 16.26
CA LEU A 57 -4.82 1.89 17.35
C LEU A 57 -5.60 1.60 18.63
N LYS A 58 -6.61 2.44 18.95
CA LYS A 58 -7.54 2.20 20.07
C LYS A 58 -8.40 0.95 19.86
N ARG A 59 -8.75 0.61 18.61
CA ARG A 59 -9.61 -0.52 18.27
C ARG A 59 -8.90 -1.87 18.25
N ILE A 60 -7.62 -1.90 17.89
CA ILE A 60 -6.93 -3.16 17.57
C ILE A 60 -6.66 -4.05 18.79
N GLY A 61 -6.85 -3.56 20.02
CA GLY A 61 -6.65 -4.34 21.25
C GLY A 61 -5.25 -5.00 21.35
N ASP A 62 -5.14 -6.03 22.19
CA ASP A 62 -3.97 -6.95 22.25
C ASP A 62 -4.08 -8.12 21.25
N ALA A 63 -5.14 -8.13 20.42
CA ALA A 63 -5.47 -9.26 19.57
C ALA A 63 -4.72 -9.23 18.23
N THR A 64 -3.77 -10.16 18.12
CA THR A 64 -3.31 -10.88 16.91
C THR A 64 -2.53 -10.14 15.83
N ASP A 65 -1.35 -10.69 15.55
CA ASP A 65 -0.56 -10.49 14.34
C ASP A 65 -1.41 -10.69 13.08
N LYS A 66 -1.69 -9.61 12.36
CA LYS A 66 -2.31 -9.71 11.04
C LYS A 66 -1.31 -10.29 10.05
N VAL A 67 -1.76 -11.29 9.30
CA VAL A 67 -0.96 -11.98 8.28
C VAL A 67 -0.53 -10.96 7.22
N LYS A 68 0.78 -10.85 6.96
CA LYS A 68 1.38 -9.90 6.00
C LYS A 68 0.70 -9.86 4.62
N GLY A 69 0.07 -10.97 4.19
CA GLY A 69 -0.67 -11.07 2.93
C GLY A 69 -1.89 -10.15 2.82
N VAL A 70 -2.55 -9.79 3.94
CA VAL A 70 -3.73 -8.92 3.92
C VAL A 70 -3.36 -7.50 3.49
N MET A 71 -2.18 -7.02 3.89
CA MET A 71 -1.74 -5.66 3.60
C MET A 71 -1.36 -5.47 2.13
N LEU A 72 -0.66 -6.43 1.52
CA LEU A 72 -0.35 -6.37 0.09
C LEU A 72 -1.62 -6.47 -0.77
N ALA A 73 -2.63 -7.23 -0.32
CA ALA A 73 -3.91 -7.27 -1.00
C ALA A 73 -4.66 -5.93 -0.96
N GLU A 74 -4.63 -5.22 0.17
CA GLU A 74 -5.20 -3.86 0.24
C GLU A 74 -4.39 -2.87 -0.62
N LEU A 75 -3.07 -2.97 -0.62
CA LEU A 75 -2.23 -2.15 -1.50
C LEU A 75 -2.58 -2.40 -2.98
N MET A 76 -2.68 -3.65 -3.43
CA MET A 76 -3.06 -3.99 -4.81
C MET A 76 -4.39 -3.31 -5.21
N LYS A 77 -5.41 -3.38 -4.35
CA LYS A 77 -6.70 -2.70 -4.60
C LYS A 77 -6.53 -1.19 -4.74
N ILE A 78 -5.66 -0.59 -3.91
CA ILE A 78 -5.35 0.84 -3.98
C ILE A 78 -4.67 1.21 -5.29
N LEU A 79 -3.64 0.46 -5.68
CA LEU A 79 -2.90 0.71 -6.90
C LEU A 79 -3.80 0.58 -8.14
N ASN A 80 -4.65 -0.45 -8.17
CA ASN A 80 -5.63 -0.63 -9.26
C ASN A 80 -6.63 0.53 -9.32
N ALA A 81 -7.14 0.99 -8.18
CA ALA A 81 -8.05 2.14 -8.15
C ALA A 81 -7.38 3.41 -8.67
N TRP A 82 -6.16 3.70 -8.19
CA TRP A 82 -5.37 4.83 -8.68
C TRP A 82 -5.09 4.74 -10.18
N CYS A 83 -4.87 3.53 -10.70
CA CYS A 83 -4.64 3.32 -12.11
C CYS A 83 -5.88 3.70 -12.92
N MET A 84 -7.05 3.19 -12.51
CA MET A 84 -8.34 3.51 -13.13
C MET A 84 -8.69 5.00 -13.07
N GLU A 85 -8.25 5.70 -12.02
CA GLU A 85 -8.48 7.13 -11.82
C GLU A 85 -7.40 8.02 -12.46
N GLY A 86 -6.35 7.44 -13.05
CA GLY A 86 -5.26 8.17 -13.71
C GLY A 86 -4.18 8.73 -12.77
N HIS A 87 -4.12 8.27 -11.52
CA HIS A 87 -3.17 8.71 -10.49
C HIS A 87 -1.82 7.98 -10.56
N ARG A 88 -1.21 7.94 -11.75
CA ARG A 88 0.08 7.24 -11.99
C ARG A 88 1.25 7.75 -11.14
N SER A 89 1.25 9.03 -10.77
CA SER A 89 2.29 9.59 -9.89
C SER A 89 2.21 9.00 -8.48
N ALA A 90 1.01 8.84 -7.93
CA ALA A 90 0.78 8.22 -6.62
C ALA A 90 1.23 6.75 -6.60
N ILE A 91 0.94 6.01 -7.69
CA ILE A 91 1.42 4.64 -7.89
C ILE A 91 2.95 4.60 -7.81
N ARG A 92 3.63 5.44 -8.59
CA ARG A 92 5.10 5.50 -8.61
C ARG A 92 5.71 5.84 -7.25
N CYS A 93 5.14 6.80 -6.54
CA CYS A 93 5.57 7.14 -5.17
C CYS A 93 5.47 5.92 -4.24
N ALA A 94 4.34 5.21 -4.25
CA ALA A 94 4.17 4.03 -3.41
C ALA A 94 5.12 2.89 -3.82
N LEU A 95 5.31 2.64 -5.12
CA LEU A 95 6.19 1.58 -5.63
C LEU A 95 7.66 1.82 -5.32
N MET A 96 8.11 3.09 -5.35
CA MET A 96 9.50 3.47 -5.05
C MET A 96 9.95 3.05 -3.64
N GLU A 97 9.00 3.03 -2.71
CA GLU A 97 9.27 2.69 -1.32
C GLU A 97 9.19 1.18 -1.03
N LEU A 98 8.67 0.35 -1.95
CA LEU A 98 8.55 -1.09 -1.74
C LEU A 98 9.90 -1.81 -1.84
N SER A 99 10.06 -2.88 -1.08
CA SER A 99 11.21 -3.77 -1.28
C SER A 99 11.02 -4.62 -2.54
N SER A 100 12.11 -5.12 -3.12
CA SER A 100 12.06 -6.02 -4.29
C SER A 100 11.23 -7.27 -4.03
N GLU A 101 11.22 -7.80 -2.80
CA GLU A 101 10.39 -8.94 -2.40
C GLU A 101 8.89 -8.60 -2.44
N GLU A 102 8.51 -7.37 -2.07
CA GLU A 102 7.14 -6.90 -2.05
C GLU A 102 6.64 -6.59 -3.47
N ILE A 103 7.51 -6.01 -4.32
CA ILE A 103 7.26 -5.84 -5.74
C ILE A 103 7.03 -7.20 -6.41
N ALA A 104 7.89 -8.19 -6.14
CA ALA A 104 7.72 -9.55 -6.64
C ALA A 104 6.45 -10.23 -6.10
N ALA A 105 6.06 -9.96 -4.86
CA ALA A 105 4.83 -10.47 -4.29
C ALA A 105 3.58 -9.86 -4.94
N LEU A 106 3.57 -8.55 -5.22
CA LEU A 106 2.51 -7.87 -5.96
C LEU A 106 2.37 -8.42 -7.38
N ALA A 107 3.48 -8.62 -8.08
CA ALA A 107 3.45 -9.16 -9.45
C ALA A 107 2.86 -10.57 -9.56
N ARG A 108 2.85 -11.34 -8.46
CA ARG A 108 2.22 -12.68 -8.42
C ARG A 108 0.73 -12.64 -8.13
N MET A 109 0.15 -11.47 -7.85
CA MET A 109 -1.28 -11.35 -7.56
C MET A 109 -2.09 -11.35 -8.85
N SER A 110 -3.06 -12.26 -8.96
CA SER A 110 -3.87 -12.47 -10.17
C SER A 110 -4.71 -11.26 -10.59
N ASP A 111 -5.09 -10.44 -9.62
CA ASP A 111 -6.03 -9.33 -9.81
C ASP A 111 -5.32 -7.99 -10.00
N LEU A 112 -3.98 -7.98 -10.10
CA LEU A 112 -3.21 -6.77 -10.36
C LEU A 112 -3.51 -6.25 -11.77
N ASP A 113 -3.82 -4.96 -11.89
CA ASP A 113 -4.06 -4.33 -13.18
C ASP A 113 -2.82 -4.41 -14.09
N LYS A 114 -3.02 -4.65 -15.39
CA LYS A 114 -1.94 -4.83 -16.36
C LYS A 114 -1.03 -3.61 -16.48
N GLU A 115 -1.60 -2.42 -16.34
CA GLU A 115 -0.83 -1.19 -16.38
C GLU A 115 -0.01 -1.02 -15.10
N VAL A 116 -0.58 -1.32 -13.94
CA VAL A 116 0.18 -1.35 -12.67
C VAL A 116 1.30 -2.39 -12.74
N TYR A 117 1.03 -3.57 -13.28
CA TYR A 117 2.05 -4.60 -13.51
C TYR A 117 3.20 -4.07 -14.37
N SER A 118 2.88 -3.34 -15.45
CA SER A 118 3.90 -2.75 -16.32
C SER A 118 4.81 -1.76 -15.58
N LEU A 119 4.25 -1.01 -14.62
CA LEU A 119 5.00 -0.05 -13.80
C LEU A 119 5.95 -0.76 -12.81
N LEU A 120 5.65 -1.99 -12.37
CA LEU A 120 6.54 -2.73 -11.46
C LEU A 120 7.94 -2.97 -12.06
N HIS A 121 8.05 -3.06 -13.39
CA HIS A 121 9.33 -3.22 -14.08
C HIS A 121 10.24 -1.99 -13.94
N GLU A 122 9.68 -0.79 -13.75
CA GLU A 122 10.47 0.43 -13.48
C GLU A 122 11.20 0.35 -12.13
N TYR A 123 10.75 -0.51 -11.20
CA TYR A 123 11.20 -0.56 -9.80
C TYR A 123 11.84 -1.90 -9.39
N GLY A 124 12.27 -2.69 -10.36
CA GLY A 124 13.10 -3.88 -10.07
C GLY A 124 12.37 -5.21 -10.14
N LEU A 125 11.22 -5.30 -10.82
CA LEU A 125 10.76 -6.58 -11.34
C LEU A 125 11.65 -6.97 -12.54
N PRO A 126 12.51 -8.01 -12.45
CA PRO A 126 13.27 -8.45 -13.60
C PRO A 126 12.31 -8.85 -14.73
N TYR A 127 12.70 -8.61 -15.98
CA TYR A 127 11.97 -9.04 -17.19
C TYR A 127 11.96 -10.57 -17.38
N GLU A 128 11.94 -11.34 -16.29
CA GLU A 128 11.83 -12.79 -16.34
C GLU A 128 10.43 -13.21 -15.90
N LEU A 129 9.72 -13.84 -16.84
CA LEU A 129 8.34 -14.32 -16.80
C LEU A 129 7.28 -13.30 -17.23
N SER A 130 7.44 -12.75 -18.44
CA SER A 130 6.27 -12.69 -19.33
C SER A 130 5.73 -14.11 -19.48
N PRO A 131 4.47 -14.41 -19.12
CA PRO A 131 3.82 -15.58 -19.67
C PRO A 131 3.54 -15.25 -21.14
N CYS A 132 4.55 -15.43 -21.99
CA CYS A 132 4.32 -15.63 -23.41
C CYS A 132 3.58 -16.96 -23.57
N THR A 133 2.29 -16.99 -23.24
CA THR A 133 1.38 -17.96 -23.83
C THR A 133 0.96 -17.40 -25.18
N CYS A 134 1.82 -17.61 -26.18
CA CYS A 134 1.36 -17.70 -27.55
C CYS A 134 0.33 -18.84 -27.59
N ARG A 135 -0.91 -18.52 -27.94
CA ARG A 135 -1.85 -19.46 -28.53
C ARG A 135 -2.04 -19.06 -29.98
#